data_AF-A0A1W7RA90-F1
#
_entry.id   AF-A0A1W7RA90-F1
#
_cell.length_a   1.000
_cell.length_b   1.000
_cell.length_c   1.000
_cell.angle_alpha   90.00
_cell.angle_beta   90.00
_cell.angle_gamma   90.00
#
_symmetry.space_group_name_H-M   'P 1'
#
loop_
_entity.id
_entity.type
_entity.pdbx_description
1 polymer ?
#
loop_
_entity_poly.entity_id
_entity_poly.type
_entity_poly.pdbx_seq_one_letter_code
_entity_poly.pdbx_strand_id
1 'polypeptide(L)'
;MAHALTPILFGILLMFSFSSLSTGYGESCQAGKYTIHVGRSVQDSKSCILYKCINYNRRYSLETLTCAKMTLKSGCRYVPGPATARFPDCCPMVVCRGSG
;
A
#
# COMPACT_ATOMS: atom_id res chain seq x y z
N MET A 1 2.95 61.28 9.60
CA MET A 1 3.37 60.06 10.30
C MET A 1 2.67 58.83 9.69
N ALA A 2 2.92 58.53 8.42
CA ALA A 2 2.16 57.50 7.66
C ALA A 2 3.05 56.64 6.73
N HIS A 3 4.33 56.46 7.09
CA HIS A 3 5.30 55.73 6.24
C HIS A 3 5.96 54.53 6.94
N ALA A 4 5.58 54.22 8.18
CA ALA A 4 6.17 53.11 8.95
C ALA A 4 5.34 51.81 8.93
N LEU A 5 4.09 51.86 8.49
CA LEU A 5 3.18 50.70 8.49
C LEU A 5 3.46 49.71 7.33
N THR A 6 3.95 50.23 6.21
CA THR A 6 4.16 49.47 4.97
C THR A 6 5.30 48.45 5.02
N PRO A 7 6.52 48.76 5.55
CA PRO A 7 7.60 47.78 5.59
C PRO A 7 7.37 46.68 6.63
N ILE A 8 6.62 46.98 7.70
CA ILE A 8 6.27 46.01 8.75
C ILE A 8 5.28 44.98 8.20
N LEU A 9 4.26 45.43 7.46
CA LEU A 9 3.29 44.54 6.83
C LEU A 9 3.96 43.61 5.79
N PHE A 10 4.91 44.14 5.02
CA PHE A 10 5.67 43.37 4.03
C PHE A 10 6.58 42.33 4.68
N GLY A 11 7.24 42.67 5.80
CA GLY A 11 8.06 41.73 6.57
C GLY A 11 7.25 40.58 7.18
N ILE A 12 6.03 40.87 7.65
CA ILE A 12 5.11 39.86 8.18
C ILE A 12 4.64 38.90 7.07
N LEU A 13 4.25 39.42 5.90
CA LEU A 13 3.81 38.59 4.76
C LEU A 13 4.91 37.66 4.23
N LEU A 14 6.17 38.11 4.23
CA LEU A 14 7.31 37.27 3.85
C LEU A 14 7.54 36.14 4.87
N MET A 15 7.40 36.41 6.17
CA MET A 15 7.54 35.38 7.21
C MET A 15 6.48 34.28 7.15
N PHE A 16 5.23 34.60 6.78
CA PHE A 16 4.17 33.59 6.60
C PHE A 16 4.35 32.71 5.36
N SER A 17 5.18 33.11 4.40
CA SER A 17 5.39 32.37 3.14
C SER A 17 6.34 31.17 3.31
N PHE A 18 7.22 31.18 4.31
CA PHE A 18 8.21 30.11 4.53
C PHE A 18 7.69 28.95 5.40
N SER A 19 6.59 29.15 6.13
CA SER A 19 6.05 28.15 7.06
C SER A 19 5.28 27.00 6.38
N SER A 20 5.09 27.05 5.05
CA SER A 20 4.37 26.02 4.30
C SER A 20 5.26 24.88 3.77
N LEU A 21 6.56 24.88 4.10
CA LEU A 21 7.53 23.88 3.62
C LEU A 21 7.76 22.72 4.59
N SER A 22 6.72 22.08 5.12
CA SER A 22 6.95 20.88 5.93
C SER A 22 5.71 20.03 6.13
N THR A 23 5.31 19.31 5.08
CA THR A 23 5.06 17.86 5.05
C THR A 23 4.39 17.54 3.73
N GLY A 24 5.17 17.21 2.71
CA GLY A 24 4.62 16.51 1.56
C GLY A 24 4.02 15.21 2.08
N TYR A 25 2.69 15.12 2.09
CA TYR A 25 1.98 13.87 2.31
C TYR A 25 2.42 12.95 1.18
N GLY A 26 3.45 12.13 1.43
CA GLY A 26 4.05 11.29 0.41
C GLY A 26 2.97 10.45 -0.27
N GLU A 27 3.07 10.26 -1.57
CA GLU A 27 1.98 9.67 -2.35
C GLU A 27 1.65 8.26 -1.85
N SER A 28 0.37 7.93 -1.87
CA SER A 28 -0.15 6.71 -1.23
C SER A 28 -1.28 6.08 -2.02
N CYS A 29 -1.43 4.77 -1.87
CA CYS A 29 -2.54 3.99 -2.38
C CYS A 29 -3.49 3.66 -1.23
N GLN A 30 -4.80 3.63 -1.50
CA GLN A 30 -5.82 3.23 -0.53
C GLN A 30 -6.39 1.84 -0.89
N ALA A 31 -6.37 0.92 0.08
CA ALA A 31 -6.90 -0.43 -0.06
C ALA A 31 -7.80 -0.75 1.14
N GLY A 32 -9.11 -0.48 1.02
CA GLY A 32 -10.04 -0.60 2.14
C GLY A 32 -9.62 0.29 3.32
N LYS A 33 -9.24 -0.32 4.45
CA LYS A 33 -8.77 0.38 5.66
C LYS A 33 -7.27 0.75 5.64
N TYR A 34 -6.53 0.33 4.61
CA TYR A 34 -5.09 0.52 4.55
C TYR A 34 -4.73 1.74 3.70
N THR A 35 -3.93 2.64 4.28
CA THR A 35 -3.21 3.69 3.56
C THR A 35 -1.77 3.23 3.41
N ILE A 36 -1.32 3.05 2.17
CA ILE A 36 -0.02 2.44 1.85
C ILE A 36 0.80 3.45 1.08
N HIS A 37 1.86 3.98 1.67
CA HIS A 37 2.76 4.88 0.96
C HIS A 37 3.47 4.18 -0.20
N VAL A 38 3.78 4.92 -1.25
CA VAL A 38 4.54 4.42 -2.41
C VAL A 38 5.86 3.78 -1.96
N GLY A 39 6.18 2.63 -2.53
CA GLY A 39 7.32 1.79 -2.16
C GLY A 39 7.08 0.91 -0.92
N ARG A 40 5.93 1.01 -0.25
CA ARG A 40 5.56 0.16 0.89
C ARG A 40 4.57 -0.92 0.50
N SER A 41 4.49 -1.91 1.36
CA SER A 41 3.55 -3.02 1.26
C SER A 41 2.90 -3.29 2.60
N VAL A 42 1.63 -3.70 2.58
CA VAL A 42 0.88 -4.09 3.77
C VAL A 42 0.25 -5.46 3.53
N GLN A 43 0.25 -6.28 4.58
CA GLN A 43 -0.31 -7.62 4.56
C GLN A 43 -1.64 -7.65 5.30
N ASP A 44 -2.65 -8.21 4.65
CA ASP A 44 -3.91 -8.57 5.27
C ASP A 44 -3.92 -10.07 5.53
N SER A 45 -3.51 -10.46 6.74
CA SER A 45 -3.49 -11.88 7.14
C SER A 45 -4.88 -12.50 7.20
N LYS A 46 -5.95 -11.70 7.42
CA LYS A 46 -7.32 -12.23 7.50
C LYS A 46 -7.79 -12.71 6.13
N SER A 47 -7.43 -11.99 5.08
CA SER A 47 -7.81 -12.32 3.70
C SER A 47 -6.68 -12.97 2.89
N CYS A 48 -5.50 -13.17 3.49
CA CYS A 48 -4.30 -13.67 2.82
C CYS A 48 -3.94 -12.86 1.56
N ILE A 49 -3.86 -11.53 1.71
CA ILE A 49 -3.57 -10.60 0.61
C ILE A 49 -2.30 -9.80 0.92
N LEU A 50 -1.48 -9.57 -0.10
CA LEU A 50 -0.38 -8.62 -0.05
C LEU A 50 -0.68 -7.44 -0.98
N TYR A 51 -0.82 -6.25 -0.39
CA TYR A 51 -0.95 -4.99 -1.12
C TYR A 51 0.41 -4.32 -1.26
N LYS A 52 0.72 -3.79 -2.44
CA LYS A 52 1.91 -2.96 -2.69
C LYS A 52 1.49 -1.67 -3.38
N CYS A 53 1.95 -0.53 -2.87
CA CYS A 53 1.79 0.72 -3.57
C CYS A 53 3.07 1.01 -4.34
N ILE A 54 3.02 1.01 -5.68
CA ILE A 54 4.19 1.17 -6.53
C ILE A 54 4.06 2.43 -7.40
N ASN A 55 5.20 2.97 -7.82
CA ASN A 55 5.26 3.99 -8.86
C ASN A 55 5.66 3.31 -10.18
N TYR A 56 4.72 3.25 -11.12
CA TYR A 56 4.91 2.71 -12.45
C TYR A 56 4.67 3.80 -13.50
N ASN A 57 5.69 4.15 -14.27
CA ASN A 57 5.62 5.19 -15.31
C ASN A 57 5.09 6.55 -14.79
N ARG A 58 5.59 7.00 -13.63
CA ARG A 58 5.15 8.23 -12.94
C ARG A 58 3.67 8.20 -12.52
N ARG A 59 3.06 7.02 -12.44
CA ARG A 59 1.70 6.81 -11.93
C ARG A 59 1.74 5.88 -10.73
N TYR A 60 1.00 6.23 -9.70
CA TYR A 60 0.87 5.40 -8.51
C TYR A 60 -0.16 4.31 -8.77
N SER A 61 0.22 3.06 -8.53
CA SER A 61 -0.62 1.89 -8.76
C SER A 61 -0.63 1.01 -7.53
N LEU A 62 -1.83 0.52 -7.19
CA LEU A 62 -2.02 -0.48 -6.16
C LEU A 62 -1.94 -1.86 -6.80
N GLU A 63 -0.85 -2.58 -6.54
CA GLU A 63 -0.79 -4.01 -6.83
C GLU A 63 -1.42 -4.80 -5.70
N THR A 64 -2.32 -5.71 -6.06
CA THR A 64 -3.00 -6.61 -5.11
C THR A 64 -2.65 -8.05 -5.46
N LEU A 65 -1.89 -8.71 -4.59
CA LEU A 65 -1.47 -10.10 -4.75
C LEU A 65 -2.36 -10.99 -3.88
N THR A 66 -3.09 -11.89 -4.53
CA THR A 66 -4.01 -12.84 -3.90
C THR A 66 -3.62 -14.27 -4.26
N CYS A 67 -4.14 -15.24 -3.50
CA CYS A 67 -3.93 -16.65 -3.82
C CYS A 67 -4.56 -17.00 -5.17
N ALA A 68 -3.84 -17.78 -5.97
CA ALA A 68 -4.33 -18.24 -7.26
C ALA A 68 -5.59 -19.12 -7.09
N LYS A 69 -6.57 -18.93 -7.98
CA LYS A 69 -7.69 -19.88 -8.12
C LYS A 69 -7.15 -21.13 -8.78
N MET A 70 -7.28 -22.27 -8.10
CA MET A 70 -6.87 -23.56 -8.61
C MET A 70 -8.09 -24.36 -9.06
N THR A 71 -7.88 -25.31 -9.96
CA THR A 71 -8.89 -26.30 -10.35
C THR A 71 -8.38 -27.66 -9.94
N LEU A 72 -9.17 -28.41 -9.16
CA LEU A 72 -8.81 -29.75 -8.75
C LEU A 72 -8.94 -30.72 -9.91
N LYS A 73 -7.85 -31.44 -10.19
CA LYS A 73 -7.87 -32.64 -11.02
C LYS A 73 -8.24 -33.86 -10.17
N SER A 74 -8.68 -34.93 -10.83
CA SER A 74 -8.94 -36.21 -10.16
C SER A 74 -7.69 -36.70 -9.41
N GLY A 75 -7.87 -37.26 -8.21
CA GLY A 75 -6.76 -37.70 -7.35
C GLY A 75 -6.05 -36.59 -6.57
N CYS A 76 -6.50 -35.33 -6.70
CA CYS A 76 -5.97 -34.18 -5.96
C CYS A 76 -6.95 -33.70 -4.88
N ARG A 77 -6.40 -33.07 -3.83
CA ARG A 77 -7.18 -32.43 -2.76
C ARG A 77 -6.62 -31.06 -2.39
N TYR A 78 -7.50 -30.19 -1.92
CA TYR A 78 -7.08 -28.94 -1.29
C TYR A 78 -6.53 -29.18 0.10
N VAL A 79 -5.45 -28.48 0.41
CA VAL A 79 -4.87 -28.39 1.75
C VAL A 79 -4.84 -26.91 2.11
N PRO A 80 -5.57 -26.46 3.15
CA PRO A 80 -5.54 -25.06 3.55
C PRO A 80 -4.15 -24.67 4.06
N GLY A 81 -3.71 -23.44 3.74
CA GLY A 81 -2.52 -22.86 4.33
C GLY A 81 -2.75 -22.46 5.80
N PRO A 82 -1.70 -22.25 6.60
CA PRO A 82 -1.85 -21.84 7.99
C PRO A 82 -2.47 -20.44 8.07
N ALA A 83 -3.56 -20.28 8.82
CA ALA A 83 -4.30 -19.01 8.91
C ALA A 83 -3.49 -17.85 9.52
N THR A 84 -2.45 -18.15 10.29
CA THR A 84 -1.55 -17.17 10.89
C THR A 84 -0.32 -16.87 10.04
N ALA A 85 -0.11 -17.62 8.95
CA ALA A 85 1.01 -17.41 8.07
C ALA A 85 0.84 -16.14 7.22
N ARG A 86 1.95 -15.65 6.70
CA ARG A 86 2.00 -14.49 5.81
C ARG A 86 1.76 -14.95 4.37
N PHE A 87 1.24 -14.08 3.52
CA PHE A 87 1.26 -14.32 2.07
C PHE A 87 2.72 -14.48 1.59
N PRO A 88 3.03 -15.47 0.73
CA PRO A 88 2.11 -16.41 0.08
C PRO A 88 1.81 -17.69 0.88
N ASP A 89 2.45 -17.91 2.02
CA ASP A 89 2.37 -19.14 2.81
C ASP A 89 0.97 -19.44 3.40
N CYS A 90 0.14 -18.41 3.60
CA CYS A 90 -1.27 -18.60 4.00
C CYS A 90 -2.16 -19.13 2.86
N CYS A 91 -1.67 -19.20 1.62
CA CYS A 91 -2.45 -19.68 0.49
C CYS A 91 -2.71 -21.19 0.56
N PRO A 92 -3.88 -21.66 0.10
CA PRO A 92 -4.14 -23.09 -0.01
C PRO A 92 -3.21 -23.72 -1.04
N MET A 93 -2.89 -24.99 -0.83
CA MET A 93 -2.10 -25.82 -1.74
C MET A 93 -2.97 -26.94 -2.30
N VAL A 94 -2.57 -27.48 -3.45
CA VAL A 94 -3.16 -28.70 -4.01
C VAL A 94 -2.15 -29.82 -3.90
N VAL A 95 -2.53 -30.90 -3.23
CA VAL A 95 -1.73 -32.11 -3.13
C VAL A 95 -2.40 -33.19 -3.95
N CYS A 96 -1.68 -33.72 -4.93
CA CYS A 96 -2.12 -34.83 -5.76
C CYS A 96 -1.42 -36.10 -5.31
N ARG A 97 -2.14 -37.23 -5.30
CA ARG A 97 -1.48 -38.53 -5.26
C ARG A 97 -0.69 -38.65 -6.55
N GLY A 98 0.64 -38.74 -6.46
CA GLY A 98 1.45 -39.01 -7.64
C GLY A 98 0.95 -40.31 -8.28
N SER A 99 0.60 -40.25 -9.55
CA SER A 99 0.60 -41.45 -10.38
C SER A 99 2.06 -41.86 -10.51
N GLY A 100 2.47 -42.83 -9.67
CA GLY A 100 3.70 -43.58 -9.92
C GLY A 100 3.61 -44.32 -11.24
#